data_AF-A0A970P3R5-F1
#
_entry.id   AF-A0A970P3R5-F1
#
_cell.length_a   1.000
_cell.length_b   1.000
_cell.length_c   1.000
_cell.angle_alpha   90.00
_cell.angle_beta   90.00
_cell.angle_gamma   90.00
#
_symmetry.space_group_name_H-M   'P 1'
#
loop_
_entity.id
_entity.type
_entity.pdbx_description
1 polymer ?
#
loop_
_entity_poly.entity_id
_entity_poly.type
_entity_poly.pdbx_seq_one_letter_code
_entity_poly.pdbx_strand_id
1 'polypeptide(L)'
;MKCKAIHKKLIFFLENDLPENEMEEIKLHLAGCHECADFAEYMRKTLKVLNQERKPDVNPFFYTRVKARLENQTIKEIATPLWARILQPAVFTLLLLAGVYAGIKIGQPANNIQETYYAEQEIFPYLYEMAAEPIETFLME
;
A
#
# COMPACT_ATOMS: atom_id res chain seq x y z
N MET A 1 -48.81 4.81 -25.38
CA MET A 1 -47.78 3.88 -25.93
C MET A 1 -48.44 2.70 -26.63
N LYS A 2 -47.72 2.03 -27.54
CA LYS A 2 -48.14 0.75 -28.14
C LYS A 2 -47.91 -0.38 -27.13
N CYS A 3 -48.87 -1.30 -26.96
CA CYS A 3 -48.77 -2.43 -26.00
C CYS A 3 -47.46 -3.24 -26.18
N LYS A 4 -47.05 -3.46 -27.43
CA LYS A 4 -45.80 -4.16 -27.78
C LYS A 4 -44.53 -3.49 -27.25
N ALA A 5 -44.53 -2.16 -27.12
CA ALA A 5 -43.39 -1.43 -26.56
C ALA A 5 -43.33 -1.57 -25.04
N ILE A 6 -44.49 -1.61 -24.38
CA ILE A 6 -44.59 -1.79 -22.94
C ILE A 6 -44.19 -3.21 -22.54
N HIS A 7 -44.62 -4.24 -23.27
CA HIS A 7 -44.22 -5.61 -22.97
C HIS A 7 -42.70 -5.80 -22.94
N LYS A 8 -41.95 -5.07 -23.76
CA LYS A 8 -40.47 -5.07 -23.75
C LYS A 8 -39.87 -4.34 -22.55
N LYS A 9 -40.51 -3.27 -22.11
CA LYS A 9 -40.04 -2.42 -20.99
C LYS A 9 -40.58 -2.88 -19.63
N LEU A 10 -41.52 -3.82 -19.61
CA LEU A 10 -42.26 -4.21 -18.41
C LEU A 10 -41.37 -4.88 -17.35
N ILE A 11 -40.38 -5.67 -17.78
CA ILE A 11 -39.43 -6.30 -16.86
C ILE A 11 -38.64 -5.25 -16.08
N PHE A 12 -38.08 -4.28 -16.80
CA PHE A 12 -37.33 -3.18 -16.22
C PHE A 12 -38.22 -2.27 -15.35
N PHE A 13 -39.50 -2.11 -15.71
CA PHE A 13 -40.47 -1.40 -14.87
C PHE A 13 -40.73 -2.12 -13.55
N LEU A 14 -40.84 -3.46 -13.57
CA LEU A 14 -41.02 -4.27 -12.36
C LEU A 14 -39.76 -4.28 -11.47
N GLU A 15 -38.58 -4.13 -12.05
CA GLU A 15 -37.29 -4.08 -11.35
C GLU A 15 -36.89 -2.65 -10.90
N ASN A 16 -37.67 -1.62 -11.27
CA ASN A 16 -37.36 -0.19 -11.05
C ASN A 16 -36.09 0.31 -11.75
N ASP A 17 -35.75 -0.27 -12.91
CA ASP A 17 -34.58 0.07 -13.72
C ASP A 17 -34.89 1.08 -14.85
N LEU A 18 -35.99 1.84 -14.73
CA LEU A 18 -36.39 2.87 -15.70
C LEU A 18 -36.20 4.29 -15.15
N PRO A 19 -35.89 5.27 -16.02
CA PRO A 19 -35.98 6.68 -15.65
C PRO A 19 -37.42 7.05 -15.24
N GLU A 20 -37.55 7.96 -14.28
CA GLU A 20 -38.85 8.32 -13.65
C GLU A 20 -39.94 8.71 -14.67
N ASN A 21 -39.56 9.46 -15.72
CA ASN A 21 -40.47 9.87 -16.78
C ASN A 21 -41.14 8.68 -17.49
N GLU A 22 -40.36 7.63 -17.79
CA GLU A 22 -40.91 6.45 -18.47
C GLU A 22 -41.69 5.54 -17.51
N MET A 23 -41.36 5.54 -16.21
CA MET A 23 -42.15 4.82 -15.21
C MET A 23 -43.57 5.38 -15.08
N GLU A 24 -43.73 6.71 -15.12
CA GLU A 24 -45.05 7.34 -15.08
C GLU A 24 -45.89 7.02 -16.32
N GLU A 25 -45.28 7.08 -17.51
CA GLU A 25 -45.97 6.71 -18.76
C GLU A 25 -46.48 5.26 -18.76
N ILE A 26 -45.69 4.33 -18.23
CA ILE A 26 -46.09 2.92 -18.12
C ILE A 26 -47.20 2.75 -17.08
N LYS A 27 -47.13 3.43 -15.93
CA LYS A 27 -48.21 3.40 -14.91
C LYS A 27 -49.54 3.88 -15.49
N LEU A 28 -49.51 4.99 -16.23
CA LEU A 28 -50.71 5.52 -16.89
C LEU A 28 -51.29 4.52 -17.91
N HIS A 29 -50.43 3.84 -18.67
CA HIS A 29 -50.91 2.83 -19.62
C HIS A 29 -51.49 1.58 -18.93
N LEU A 30 -50.87 1.11 -17.85
CA LEU A 30 -51.38 -0.02 -17.08
C LEU A 30 -52.74 0.28 -16.44
N ALA A 31 -53.00 1.55 -16.08
CA ALA A 31 -54.31 1.97 -15.60
C ALA A 31 -55.40 1.96 -16.69
N GLY A 32 -55.01 2.11 -17.97
CA GLY A 32 -55.94 2.18 -19.10
C GLY A 32 -56.08 0.91 -19.93
N CYS A 33 -55.17 -0.06 -19.81
CA CYS A 33 -55.14 -1.27 -20.63
C CYS A 33 -55.16 -2.54 -19.76
N HIS A 34 -56.30 -3.23 -19.76
CA HIS A 34 -56.49 -4.46 -18.98
C HIS A 34 -55.54 -5.58 -19.40
N GLU A 35 -55.31 -5.78 -20.71
CA GLU A 35 -54.40 -6.81 -21.22
C GLU A 35 -52.96 -6.63 -20.71
N CYS A 36 -52.47 -5.38 -20.72
CA CYS A 36 -51.12 -5.08 -20.22
C CYS A 36 -51.04 -5.21 -18.70
N ALA A 37 -52.12 -4.86 -17.97
CA ALA A 37 -52.19 -5.02 -16.53
C ALA A 37 -52.15 -6.50 -16.11
N ASP A 38 -52.90 -7.36 -16.80
CA ASP A 38 -52.92 -8.80 -16.55
C ASP A 38 -51.57 -9.44 -16.86
N PHE A 39 -50.95 -9.04 -17.98
CA PHE A 39 -49.60 -9.49 -18.32
C PHE A 39 -48.55 -9.07 -17.29
N ALA A 40 -48.64 -7.85 -16.77
CA ALA A 40 -47.78 -7.37 -15.68
C ALA A 40 -47.98 -8.16 -14.40
N GLU A 41 -49.22 -8.48 -14.05
CA GLU A 41 -49.52 -9.27 -12.87
C GLU A 41 -48.98 -10.71 -12.99
N TYR A 42 -49.16 -11.33 -14.17
CA TYR A 42 -48.61 -12.65 -14.48
C TYR A 42 -47.08 -12.69 -14.39
N MET A 43 -46.42 -11.69 -14.96
CA MET A 43 -44.96 -11.56 -14.90
C MET A 43 -44.48 -11.39 -13.44
N ARG A 44 -45.16 -10.53 -12.67
CA ARG A 44 -44.86 -10.34 -11.24
C ARG A 44 -45.01 -11.62 -10.42
N LYS A 45 -46.06 -12.41 -10.68
CA LYS A 45 -46.26 -13.73 -10.02
C LYS A 45 -45.11 -14.69 -10.36
N THR A 46 -44.73 -14.76 -11.63
CA THR A 46 -43.62 -15.60 -12.10
C THR A 46 -42.29 -15.21 -11.43
N LEU A 47 -41.97 -13.92 -11.38
CA LEU A 47 -40.76 -13.42 -10.72
C LEU A 47 -40.76 -13.67 -9.20
N LYS A 48 -41.94 -13.65 -8.56
CA LYS A 48 -42.06 -13.95 -7.13
C LYS A 48 -41.69 -15.40 -6.82
N VAL A 49 -42.09 -16.36 -7.67
CA VAL A 49 -41.74 -17.78 -7.51
C VAL A 49 -40.22 -17.96 -7.60
N LEU A 50 -39.60 -17.36 -8.63
CA LEU A 50 -38.14 -17.38 -8.81
C LEU A 50 -37.39 -16.81 -7.58
N ASN A 51 -37.87 -15.70 -7.03
CA ASN A 51 -37.26 -15.09 -5.85
C ASN A 51 -37.45 -15.93 -4.58
N GLN A 52 -38.53 -16.69 -4.47
CA GLN A 52 -38.79 -17.56 -3.32
C GLN A 52 -37.86 -18.79 -3.31
N GLU A 53 -37.56 -19.35 -4.48
CA GLU A 53 -36.58 -20.43 -4.64
C GLU A 53 -35.15 -19.92 -4.45
N ARG A 54 -34.87 -18.68 -4.87
CA ARG A 54 -33.58 -18.02 -4.70
C ARG A 54 -33.41 -17.44 -3.28
N LYS A 55 -33.66 -18.24 -2.24
CA LYS A 55 -33.21 -17.94 -0.88
C LYS A 55 -31.78 -18.46 -0.72
N PRO A 56 -30.74 -17.63 -0.94
CA PRO A 56 -29.38 -18.06 -0.63
C PRO A 56 -29.33 -18.40 0.86
N ASP A 57 -28.71 -19.53 1.20
CA ASP A 57 -28.33 -19.82 2.57
C ASP A 57 -27.33 -18.74 3.02
N VAL A 58 -27.83 -17.78 3.79
CA VAL A 58 -27.03 -16.62 4.19
C VAL A 58 -26.08 -17.12 5.26
N ASN A 59 -24.80 -17.27 4.91
CA ASN A 59 -23.79 -17.69 5.86
C ASN A 59 -23.86 -16.79 7.12
N PRO A 60 -24.06 -17.36 8.33
CA PRO A 60 -24.22 -16.59 9.57
C PRO A 60 -23.09 -15.60 9.86
N PHE A 61 -21.90 -15.85 9.32
CA PHE A 61 -20.70 -15.02 9.52
C PHE A 61 -20.41 -14.07 8.34
N PHE A 62 -21.28 -14.00 7.34
CA PHE A 62 -21.09 -13.10 6.21
C PHE A 62 -21.02 -11.64 6.68
N TYR A 63 -22.01 -11.22 7.48
CA TYR A 63 -22.09 -9.86 8.00
C TYR A 63 -20.88 -9.50 8.86
N THR A 64 -20.48 -10.39 9.77
CA THR A 64 -19.33 -10.15 10.67
C THR A 64 -18.03 -10.05 9.90
N ARG A 65 -17.81 -10.92 8.90
CA ARG A 65 -16.61 -10.87 8.04
C ARG A 65 -16.56 -9.61 7.19
N VAL A 66 -17.70 -9.19 6.63
CA VAL A 66 -17.78 -7.93 5.86
C VAL A 66 -17.50 -6.73 6.75
N LYS A 67 -18.16 -6.64 7.91
CA LYS A 67 -17.94 -5.56 8.89
C LYS A 67 -16.48 -5.47 9.31
N ALA A 68 -15.87 -6.60 9.68
CA ALA A 68 -14.46 -6.65 10.04
C ALA A 68 -13.53 -6.20 8.89
N ARG A 69 -13.90 -6.47 7.63
CA ARG A 69 -13.11 -6.02 6.47
C ARG A 69 -13.17 -4.51 6.29
N LEU A 70 -14.34 -3.89 6.48
CA LEU A 70 -14.48 -2.43 6.40
C LEU A 70 -13.72 -1.73 7.54
N GLU A 71 -13.86 -2.22 8.77
CA GLU A 71 -13.15 -1.67 9.94
C GLU A 71 -11.63 -1.84 9.82
N ASN A 72 -11.15 -3.00 9.33
CA ASN A 72 -9.71 -3.19 9.13
C ASN A 72 -9.14 -2.35 7.97
N GLN A 73 -9.98 -1.92 7.01
CA GLN A 73 -9.55 -0.99 5.96
C GLN A 73 -9.39 0.44 6.50
N THR A 74 -10.23 0.87 7.43
CA THR A 74 -10.08 2.20 8.07
C THR A 74 -8.95 2.23 9.08
N ILE A 75 -8.68 1.12 9.78
CA ILE A 75 -7.60 1.02 10.79
C ILE A 75 -6.22 0.81 10.14
N LYS A 76 -6.15 0.40 8.86
CA LYS A 76 -4.89 0.26 8.12
C LYS A 76 -4.24 1.60 7.71
N GLU A 77 -4.83 2.74 8.05
CA GLU A 77 -4.03 3.93 8.28
C GLU A 77 -3.26 3.74 9.58
N ILE A 78 -2.16 3.00 9.47
CA ILE A 78 -1.13 2.93 10.51
C ILE A 78 -0.58 4.34 10.62
N ALA A 79 -1.23 5.14 11.46
CA ALA A 79 -0.71 6.36 12.03
C ALA A 79 0.48 5.97 12.89
N THR A 80 1.61 5.67 12.23
CA THR A 80 2.91 5.80 12.89
C THR A 80 2.93 7.23 13.39
N PRO A 81 3.00 7.46 14.72
CA PRO A 81 3.01 8.82 15.22
C PRO A 81 4.20 9.51 14.56
N LEU A 82 3.96 10.64 13.87
CA LEU A 82 4.99 11.38 13.11
C LEU A 82 6.24 11.64 13.97
N TRP A 83 6.04 11.74 15.29
CA TRP A 83 7.11 11.85 16.26
C TRP A 83 8.00 10.60 16.34
N ALA A 84 7.47 9.38 16.30
CA ALA A 84 8.30 8.16 16.27
C ALA A 84 9.12 8.04 14.97
N ARG A 85 8.60 8.55 13.86
CA ARG A 85 9.30 8.57 12.56
C ARG A 85 10.51 9.53 12.55
N ILE A 86 10.49 10.58 13.37
CA ILE A 86 11.58 11.58 13.45
C ILE A 86 12.51 11.29 14.64
N LEU A 87 11.97 10.82 15.77
CA LEU A 87 12.72 10.58 16.99
C LEU A 87 13.71 9.40 16.83
N GLN A 88 13.32 8.35 16.10
CA GLN A 88 14.22 7.21 15.83
C GLN A 88 15.51 7.62 15.10
N PRO A 89 15.49 8.27 13.93
CA PRO A 89 16.72 8.68 13.26
C PRO A 89 17.50 9.75 14.06
N ALA A 90 16.81 10.66 14.76
CA ALA A 90 17.46 11.70 15.55
C ALA A 90 18.29 11.15 16.74
N VAL A 91 17.81 10.08 17.39
CA VAL A 91 18.57 9.45 18.50
C VAL A 91 19.83 8.76 17.97
N PHE A 92 19.74 8.06 16.83
CA PHE A 92 20.91 7.41 16.22
C PHE A 92 21.97 8.43 15.76
N THR A 93 21.57 9.55 15.16
CA THR A 93 22.52 10.59 14.74
C THR A 93 23.18 11.26 15.95
N LEU A 94 22.42 11.51 17.02
CA LEU A 94 22.95 12.07 18.26
C LEU A 94 23.93 11.11 18.95
N LEU A 95 23.62 9.80 18.96
CA LEU A 95 24.51 8.78 19.53
C LEU A 95 25.81 8.65 18.74
N LEU A 96 25.73 8.70 17.40
CA LEU A 96 26.91 8.69 16.52
C LEU A 96 27.80 9.92 16.80
N LEU A 97 27.22 11.12 16.83
CA LEU A 97 27.94 12.36 17.13
C LEU A 97 28.58 12.32 18.52
N ALA A 98 27.85 11.85 19.53
CA ALA A 98 28.37 11.70 20.89
C ALA A 98 29.53 10.70 20.94
N GLY A 99 29.43 9.58 20.22
CA GLY A 99 30.49 8.58 20.11
C GLY A 99 31.74 9.11 19.44
N VAL A 100 31.60 9.83 18.32
CA VAL A 100 32.72 10.47 17.62
C VAL A 100 33.37 11.53 18.51
N TYR A 101 32.57 12.39 19.14
CA TYR A 101 33.08 13.43 20.03
C TYR A 101 33.82 12.84 21.24
N ALA A 102 33.24 11.81 21.87
CA ALA A 102 33.88 11.11 22.99
C ALA A 102 35.19 10.45 22.55
N GLY A 103 35.20 9.80 21.38
CA GLY A 103 36.39 9.19 20.80
C GLY A 103 37.50 10.21 20.55
N ILE A 104 37.16 11.38 19.97
CA ILE A 104 38.11 12.47 19.75
C ILE A 104 38.65 12.99 21.09
N LYS A 105 37.80 13.22 22.08
CA LYS A 105 38.22 13.75 23.38
C LYS A 105 39.12 12.79 24.15
N ILE A 106 38.85 11.48 24.08
CA ILE A 106 39.68 10.44 24.71
C ILE A 106 40.99 10.26 23.94
N GLY A 107 40.94 10.35 22.61
CA GLY A 107 42.10 10.18 21.74
C GLY A 107 42.98 11.41 21.56
N GLN A 108 42.56 12.59 22.05
CA GLN A 108 43.38 13.78 22.03
C GLN A 108 44.51 13.63 23.07
N PRO A 109 45.78 13.50 22.64
CA PRO A 109 46.88 13.59 23.58
C PRO A 109 46.87 14.98 24.21
N ALA A 110 47.08 15.05 25.53
CA ALA A 110 47.24 16.33 26.20
C ALA A 110 48.37 17.09 25.50
N ASN A 111 48.04 18.21 24.84
CA ASN A 111 49.01 19.02 24.11
C ASN A 111 50.09 19.53 25.06
N ASN A 112 51.18 18.77 25.11
CA ASN A 112 52.53 19.24 25.27
C ASN A 112 53.44 18.10 24.80
N ILE A 113 53.83 18.17 23.54
CA ILE A 113 55.22 18.11 23.07
C ILE A 113 55.13 18.17 21.54
N GLN A 114 55.94 19.06 20.97
CA GLN A 114 56.17 19.17 19.52
C GLN A 114 56.68 17.83 18.96
N GLU A 115 56.53 17.64 17.64
CA GLU A 115 57.13 16.56 16.83
C GLU A 115 56.34 15.23 16.84
N THR A 116 56.09 14.51 15.75
CA THR A 116 56.46 14.58 14.34
C THR A 116 55.53 13.60 13.63
N TYR A 117 55.15 13.89 12.39
CA TYR A 117 54.42 12.95 11.53
C TYR A 117 55.30 11.72 11.27
N TYR A 118 55.00 10.56 11.88
CA TYR A 118 55.54 9.28 11.45
C TYR A 118 54.42 8.46 10.80
N ALA A 119 54.24 8.69 9.51
CA ALA A 119 53.76 7.64 8.63
C ALA A 119 54.88 6.60 8.52
N GLU A 120 54.63 5.41 9.05
CA GLU A 120 55.00 4.12 8.46
C GLU A 120 56.32 4.10 7.66
N GLN A 121 57.45 4.07 8.37
CA GLN A 121 58.75 3.68 7.83
C GLN A 121 59.40 2.64 8.74
N GLU A 122 58.76 1.49 8.91
CA GLU A 122 59.49 0.26 9.22
C GLU A 122 59.49 -0.61 7.96
N ILE A 123 60.27 -0.18 6.96
CA ILE A 123 60.68 -1.04 5.85
C ILE A 123 61.87 -1.84 6.38
N PHE A 124 61.66 -3.14 6.53
CA PHE A 124 62.66 -4.11 6.95
C PHE A 124 63.95 -3.95 6.10
N PRO A 125 65.13 -3.75 6.72
CA PRO A 125 66.39 -3.50 6.01
C PRO A 125 66.85 -4.68 5.14
N TYR A 126 66.27 -5.87 5.32
CA TYR A 126 66.54 -7.07 4.53
C TYR A 126 65.86 -7.07 3.15
N LEU A 127 64.89 -6.18 2.91
CA LEU A 127 64.13 -6.12 1.66
C LEU A 127 64.65 -5.05 0.68
N TYR A 128 65.69 -4.31 1.06
CA TYR A 128 66.24 -3.19 0.28
C TYR A 128 67.66 -3.49 -0.23
N GLU A 129 67.84 -4.69 -0.78
CA GLU A 129 69.11 -5.20 -1.31
C GLU A 129 69.65 -4.31 -2.46
N MET A 130 68.76 -3.73 -3.27
CA MET A 130 69.11 -2.81 -4.36
C MET A 130 69.76 -1.48 -3.93
N ALA A 131 69.69 -1.10 -2.65
CA ALA A 131 70.46 0.03 -2.14
C ALA A 131 71.58 -0.37 -1.19
N ALA A 132 71.63 -1.64 -0.78
CA ALA A 132 72.73 -2.18 0.00
C ALA A 132 73.98 -2.40 -0.85
N GLU A 133 73.81 -2.72 -2.14
CA GLU A 133 74.92 -2.88 -3.09
C GLU A 133 74.81 -1.86 -4.24
N PRO A 134 75.76 -0.90 -4.36
CA PRO A 134 75.75 0.03 -5.47
C PRO A 134 76.19 -0.66 -6.76
N ILE A 135 75.53 -0.33 -7.88
CA ILE A 135 75.75 -0.89 -9.23
C ILE A 135 77.23 -0.94 -9.65
N GLU A 136 78.07 -0.07 -9.09
CA GLU A 136 79.52 -0.06 -9.34
C GLU A 136 80.20 -1.39 -8.95
N THR A 137 79.73 -2.07 -7.90
CA THR A 137 80.28 -3.36 -7.46
C THR A 137 79.98 -4.51 -8.42
N PHE A 138 78.80 -4.51 -9.06
CA PHE A 138 78.41 -5.50 -10.05
C PHE A 138 79.14 -5.34 -11.40
N LEU A 139 79.67 -4.13 -11.67
CA LEU A 139 80.38 -3.81 -12.92
C LEU A 139 81.90 -4.00 -12.82
N MET A 140 82.42 -4.37 -11.65
CA MET A 140 83.85 -4.63 -11.43
C MET A 140 84.22 -6.12 -11.27
N GLU A 141 83.26 -7.06 -11.37
CA GLU A 141 83.52 -8.50 -11.57
C GLU A 141 83.55 -8.90 -13.05
#